data_AF-A0A8H4J004-F1
#
_entry.id   AF-A0A8H4J004-F1
#
_cell.length_a   1.000
_cell.length_b   1.000
_cell.length_c   1.000
_cell.angle_alpha   90.00
_cell.angle_beta   90.00
_cell.angle_gamma   90.00
#
_symmetry.space_group_name_H-M   'P 1'
#
loop_
_entity.id
_entity.type
_entity.pdbx_description
1 polymer ?
#
loop_
_entity_poly.entity_id
_entity_poly.type
_entity_poly.pdbx_seq_one_letter_code
_entity_poly.pdbx_strand_id
1 'polypeptide(L)'
;MGDIAGTPGPQQGVAEDFVKEVRQEVASKLNNDPEHITHKDAAKAQSVEHRALGYRPPPGSVAAQAQSMSDKVEHLNQVVEAAQKKLDADPESVTAEDAKQVLSAEHKVVGHLPPKDSISATMQHTAAVNKHSIEGDVANEGPAVPRGRRQSVAAAEQSHNSREKNYENAAQEMKERLESHPEDITKDDANHLRRLDTRAHGATEKGSLTAQVQSKADKHEASKVSGDVEPSAPTEAAVKAVEDDVAGAALSSA
;
A
#
# COMPACT_ATOMS: atom_id res chain seq x y z
N MET A 1 19.16 81.21 -8.28
CA MET A 1 18.38 80.19 -7.54
C MET A 1 17.27 79.73 -8.45
N GLY A 2 17.36 78.51 -8.99
CA GLY A 2 16.31 77.91 -9.81
C GLY A 2 15.81 76.65 -9.11
N ASP A 3 14.56 76.69 -8.65
CA ASP A 3 13.87 75.57 -8.03
C ASP A 3 13.71 74.44 -9.05
N ILE A 4 14.36 73.32 -8.79
CA ILE A 4 14.23 72.09 -9.56
C ILE A 4 12.99 71.39 -8.99
N ALA A 5 11.85 71.58 -9.66
CA ALA A 5 10.61 70.88 -9.35
C ALA A 5 10.86 69.37 -9.35
N GLY A 6 10.69 68.76 -8.18
CA GLY A 6 10.74 67.31 -7.99
C GLY A 6 9.71 66.63 -8.89
N THR A 7 10.20 65.82 -9.81
CA THR A 7 9.42 64.89 -10.62
C THR A 7 8.58 63.99 -9.70
N PRO A 8 7.25 63.87 -9.91
CA PRO A 8 6.45 62.92 -9.15
C PRO A 8 6.91 61.50 -9.49
N GLY A 9 7.34 60.77 -8.46
CA GLY A 9 7.76 59.37 -8.60
C GLY A 9 6.65 58.50 -9.20
N PRO A 10 7.02 57.43 -9.94
CA PRO A 10 6.05 56.58 -10.61
C PRO A 10 5.11 55.93 -9.60
N GLN A 11 3.83 55.96 -9.95
CA GLN A 11 2.67 55.42 -9.26
C GLN A 11 2.96 54.03 -8.64
N GLN A 12 3.23 53.96 -7.33
CA GLN A 12 3.50 52.69 -6.64
C GLN A 12 2.26 51.79 -6.54
N GLY A 13 1.05 52.36 -6.46
CA GLY A 13 -0.20 51.59 -6.31
C GLY A 13 -0.53 50.69 -7.51
N VAL A 14 -0.35 51.17 -8.74
CA VAL A 14 -0.69 50.38 -9.95
C VAL A 14 0.23 49.17 -10.17
N ALA A 15 1.46 49.23 -9.65
CA ALA A 15 2.41 48.13 -9.76
C ALA A 15 2.09 47.00 -8.76
N GLU A 16 1.63 47.33 -7.55
CA GLU A 16 1.25 46.34 -6.55
C GLU A 16 -0.02 45.58 -6.92
N ASP A 17 -1.00 46.27 -7.50
CA ASP A 17 -2.26 45.65 -7.92
C ASP A 17 -2.03 44.69 -9.09
N PHE A 18 -1.21 45.07 -10.06
CA PHE A 18 -0.79 44.16 -11.15
C PHE A 18 -0.05 42.92 -10.62
N VAL A 19 0.80 43.08 -9.59
CA VAL A 19 1.51 41.96 -8.97
C VAL A 19 0.53 40.98 -8.32
N LYS A 20 -0.47 41.49 -7.60
CA LYS A 20 -1.50 40.67 -6.96
C LYS A 20 -2.36 39.96 -8.01
N GLU A 21 -2.76 40.66 -9.06
CA GLU A 21 -3.57 40.10 -10.15
C GLU A 21 -2.87 38.94 -10.84
N VAL A 22 -1.61 39.11 -11.27
CA VAL A 22 -0.85 38.04 -11.93
C VAL A 22 -0.65 36.84 -10.99
N ARG A 23 -0.35 37.07 -9.71
CA ARG A 23 -0.25 35.99 -8.72
C ARG A 23 -1.58 35.25 -8.58
N GLN A 24 -2.70 35.97 -8.49
CA GLN A 24 -4.03 35.38 -8.37
C GLN A 24 -4.43 34.61 -9.64
N GLU A 25 -4.11 35.14 -10.82
CA GLU A 25 -4.35 34.47 -12.11
C GLU A 25 -3.64 33.12 -12.16
N VAL A 26 -2.34 33.11 -11.87
CA VAL A 26 -1.51 31.90 -11.91
C VAL A 26 -1.91 30.92 -10.79
N ALA A 27 -2.21 31.43 -9.59
CA ALA A 27 -2.72 30.60 -8.49
C ALA A 27 -4.08 29.97 -8.81
N SER A 28 -4.96 30.70 -9.51
CA SER A 28 -6.25 30.17 -9.95
C SER A 28 -6.07 29.06 -10.97
N LYS A 29 -5.17 29.25 -11.95
CA LYS A 29 -4.79 28.20 -12.90
C LYS A 29 -4.21 26.97 -12.20
N LEU A 30 -3.36 27.16 -11.19
CA LEU A 30 -2.76 26.06 -10.41
C LEU A 30 -3.80 25.20 -9.70
N ASN A 31 -4.88 25.82 -9.20
CA ASN A 31 -5.90 25.11 -8.42
C ASN A 31 -7.00 24.51 -9.29
N ASN A 32 -7.37 25.18 -10.39
CA ASN A 32 -8.51 24.78 -11.22
C ASN A 32 -8.08 23.94 -12.42
N ASP A 33 -7.00 24.34 -13.10
CA ASP A 33 -6.60 23.80 -14.40
C ASP A 33 -5.07 23.59 -14.48
N PRO A 34 -4.50 22.72 -13.63
CA PRO A 34 -3.04 22.54 -13.55
C PRO A 34 -2.42 22.07 -14.87
N GLU A 35 -3.19 21.40 -15.72
CA GLU A 35 -2.79 20.93 -17.05
C GLU A 35 -2.46 22.07 -18.04
N HIS A 36 -2.99 23.27 -17.80
CA HIS A 36 -2.84 24.42 -18.71
C HIS A 36 -1.71 25.36 -18.31
N ILE A 37 -0.92 25.01 -17.30
CA ILE A 37 0.18 25.84 -16.84
C ILE A 37 1.39 25.68 -17.75
N THR A 38 1.83 26.80 -18.31
CA THR A 38 2.98 26.85 -19.20
C THR A 38 4.19 27.48 -18.54
N HIS A 39 5.38 27.24 -19.11
CA HIS A 39 6.61 27.95 -18.74
C HIS A 39 6.48 29.48 -18.82
N LYS A 40 5.60 29.99 -19.70
CA LYS A 40 5.34 31.43 -19.82
C LYS A 40 4.60 31.96 -18.59
N ASP A 41 3.60 31.23 -18.10
CA ASP A 41 2.87 31.60 -16.87
C ASP A 41 3.83 31.57 -15.66
N ALA A 42 4.67 30.54 -15.58
CA ALA A 42 5.68 30.40 -14.53
C ALA A 42 6.72 31.54 -14.56
N ALA A 43 7.24 31.89 -15.75
CA ALA A 43 8.18 33.00 -15.92
C ALA A 43 7.54 34.36 -15.60
N LYS A 44 6.27 34.58 -15.99
CA LYS A 44 5.49 35.78 -15.66
C LYS A 44 5.34 35.92 -14.15
N ALA A 45 4.94 34.85 -13.46
CA ALA A 45 4.85 34.81 -12.00
C ALA A 45 6.21 35.08 -11.35
N GLN A 46 7.29 34.45 -11.81
CA GLN A 46 8.63 34.63 -11.27
C GLN A 46 9.11 36.09 -11.38
N SER A 47 8.93 36.72 -12.55
CA SER A 47 9.32 38.10 -12.80
C SER A 47 8.58 39.07 -11.87
N VAL A 48 7.28 38.87 -11.74
CA VAL A 48 6.40 39.68 -10.88
C VAL A 48 6.77 39.50 -9.40
N GLU A 49 6.99 38.26 -8.95
CA GLU A 49 7.39 37.97 -7.57
C GLU A 49 8.77 38.52 -7.24
N HIS A 50 9.73 38.36 -8.14
CA HIS A 50 11.07 38.91 -7.97
C HIS A 50 11.04 40.43 -7.88
N ARG A 51 10.23 41.10 -8.69
CA ARG A 51 10.06 42.56 -8.64
C ARG A 51 9.43 43.04 -7.34
N ALA A 52 8.48 42.27 -6.79
CA ALA A 52 7.81 42.61 -5.54
C ALA A 52 8.66 42.35 -4.29
N LEU A 53 9.42 41.25 -4.29
CA LEU A 53 10.26 40.84 -3.14
C LEU A 53 11.66 41.47 -3.18
N GLY A 54 12.17 41.79 -4.36
CA GLY A 54 13.54 42.26 -4.57
C GLY A 54 14.59 41.13 -4.57
N TYR A 55 14.17 39.87 -4.51
CA TYR A 55 15.03 38.69 -4.53
C TYR A 55 14.33 37.51 -5.21
N ARG A 56 15.08 36.42 -5.45
CA ARG A 56 14.56 35.21 -6.10
C ARG A 56 13.37 34.65 -5.31
N PRO A 57 12.25 34.29 -5.99
CA PRO A 57 11.09 33.72 -5.31
C PRO A 57 11.44 32.57 -4.36
N PRO A 58 10.89 32.57 -3.13
CA PRO A 58 11.15 31.52 -2.17
C PRO A 58 10.51 30.19 -2.60
N PRO A 59 11.01 29.05 -2.10
CA PRO A 59 10.37 27.76 -2.34
C PRO A 59 8.92 27.79 -1.82
N GLY A 60 8.01 27.17 -2.58
CA GLY A 60 6.58 27.13 -2.25
C GLY A 60 5.80 28.39 -2.63
N SER A 61 6.42 29.42 -3.22
CA SER A 61 5.70 30.56 -3.79
C SER A 61 4.88 30.17 -5.03
N VAL A 62 3.99 31.06 -5.50
CA VAL A 62 3.17 30.80 -6.69
C VAL A 62 4.06 30.59 -7.91
N ALA A 63 5.13 31.37 -8.04
CA ALA A 63 6.11 31.18 -9.10
C ALA A 63 6.80 29.81 -9.03
N ALA A 64 7.25 29.40 -7.84
CA ALA A 64 7.90 28.10 -7.66
C ALA A 64 6.95 26.92 -7.94
N GLN A 65 5.69 27.04 -7.53
CA GLN A 65 4.65 26.05 -7.81
C GLN A 65 4.31 25.99 -9.30
N ALA A 66 4.19 27.14 -9.96
CA ALA A 66 3.94 27.22 -11.40
C ALA A 66 5.07 26.59 -12.22
N GLN A 67 6.33 26.83 -11.85
CA GLN A 67 7.49 26.16 -12.48
C GLN A 67 7.44 24.65 -12.31
N SER A 68 7.21 24.18 -11.08
CA SER A 68 7.10 22.74 -10.83
C SER A 68 5.94 22.11 -11.60
N MET A 69 4.82 22.82 -11.76
CA MET A 69 3.69 22.31 -12.52
C MET A 69 3.96 22.33 -14.03
N SER A 70 4.57 23.38 -14.58
CA SER A 70 4.93 23.43 -15.99
C SER A 70 5.88 22.29 -16.38
N ASP A 71 6.84 21.96 -15.52
CA ASP A 71 7.77 20.84 -15.76
C ASP A 71 7.03 19.49 -15.80
N LYS A 72 6.03 19.29 -14.92
CA LYS A 72 5.21 18.08 -14.89
C LYS A 72 4.34 17.96 -16.13
N VAL A 73 3.72 19.07 -16.56
CA VAL A 73 2.89 19.13 -17.77
C VAL A 73 3.74 18.83 -19.01
N GLU A 74 4.95 19.39 -19.09
CA GLU A 74 5.87 19.10 -20.20
C GLU A 74 6.26 17.62 -20.22
N HIS A 75 6.61 17.05 -19.06
CA HIS A 75 6.91 15.63 -18.95
C HIS A 75 5.72 14.76 -19.36
N LEU A 76 4.51 15.12 -18.93
CA LEU A 76 3.28 14.45 -19.34
C LEU A 76 3.13 14.47 -20.86
N ASN A 77 3.26 15.64 -21.50
CA ASN A 77 3.14 15.78 -22.94
C ASN A 77 4.14 14.92 -23.71
N GLN A 78 5.40 14.85 -23.25
CA GLN A 78 6.42 13.99 -23.86
C GLN A 78 6.07 12.50 -23.75
N VAL A 79 5.61 12.08 -22.56
CA VAL A 79 5.23 10.69 -22.30
C VAL A 79 3.98 10.30 -23.09
N VAL A 80 2.99 11.18 -23.16
CA VAL A 80 1.77 11.02 -23.95
C VAL A 80 2.07 10.98 -25.44
N GLU A 81 2.93 11.85 -25.96
CA GLU A 81 3.30 11.86 -27.38
C GLU A 81 4.02 10.55 -27.76
N ALA A 82 4.95 10.08 -26.93
CA ALA A 82 5.64 8.82 -27.14
C ALA A 82 4.67 7.62 -27.10
N ALA A 83 3.74 7.63 -26.13
CA ALA A 83 2.68 6.64 -26.00
C ALA A 83 1.72 6.61 -27.19
N GLN A 84 1.27 7.79 -27.64
CA GLN A 84 0.36 7.93 -28.77
C GLN A 84 1.02 7.43 -30.06
N LYS A 85 2.29 7.79 -30.29
CA LYS A 85 3.06 7.27 -31.43
C LYS A 85 3.16 5.74 -31.40
N LYS A 86 3.35 5.13 -30.23
CA LYS A 86 3.38 3.66 -30.09
C LYS A 86 2.00 3.04 -30.36
N LEU A 87 0.93 3.65 -29.86
CA LEU A 87 -0.44 3.20 -30.11
C LEU A 87 -0.80 3.25 -31.60
N ASP A 88 -0.40 4.32 -32.29
CA ASP A 88 -0.72 4.53 -33.71
C ASP A 88 0.15 3.68 -34.65
N ALA A 89 1.43 3.48 -34.31
CA ALA A 89 2.36 2.71 -35.13
C ALA A 89 2.23 1.20 -34.90
N ASP A 90 2.35 0.75 -33.65
CA ASP A 90 2.48 -0.65 -33.28
C ASP A 90 1.72 -0.94 -31.96
N PRO A 91 0.39 -1.07 -32.00
CA PRO A 91 -0.41 -1.26 -30.80
C PRO A 91 -0.07 -2.55 -30.04
N GLU A 92 0.46 -3.58 -30.72
CA GLU A 92 0.91 -4.84 -30.12
C GLU A 92 2.18 -4.69 -29.27
N SER A 93 2.98 -3.64 -29.53
CA SER A 93 4.20 -3.34 -28.76
C SER A 93 3.91 -2.67 -27.42
N VAL A 94 2.67 -2.23 -27.18
CA VAL A 94 2.28 -1.49 -25.98
C VAL A 94 2.35 -2.41 -24.77
N THR A 95 3.19 -2.03 -23.80
CA THR A 95 3.43 -2.78 -22.56
C THR A 95 2.67 -2.21 -21.37
N ALA A 96 2.51 -3.01 -20.31
CA ALA A 96 1.94 -2.54 -19.05
C ALA A 96 2.79 -1.44 -18.39
N GLU A 97 4.11 -1.46 -18.61
CA GLU A 97 5.05 -0.45 -18.13
C GLU A 97 4.80 0.90 -18.82
N ASP A 98 4.60 0.92 -20.14
CA ASP A 98 4.27 2.14 -20.87
C ASP A 98 2.97 2.75 -20.33
N ALA A 99 1.94 1.92 -20.13
CA ALA A 99 0.65 2.36 -19.58
C ALA A 99 0.78 2.94 -18.15
N LYS A 100 1.64 2.33 -17.30
CA LYS A 100 1.93 2.84 -15.95
C LYS A 100 2.69 4.17 -15.98
N GLN A 101 3.58 4.38 -16.95
CA GLN A 101 4.32 5.63 -17.09
C GLN A 101 3.38 6.79 -17.42
N VAL A 102 2.49 6.63 -18.40
CA VAL A 102 1.47 7.64 -18.74
C VAL A 102 0.54 7.89 -17.56
N LEU A 103 0.05 6.83 -16.91
CA LEU A 103 -0.81 6.96 -15.72
C LEU A 103 -0.13 7.78 -14.60
N SER A 104 1.14 7.48 -14.32
CA SER A 104 1.92 8.16 -13.28
C SER A 104 2.13 9.63 -13.63
N ALA A 105 2.42 9.94 -14.89
CA ALA A 105 2.58 11.31 -15.35
C ALA A 105 1.25 12.09 -15.25
N GLU A 106 0.14 11.52 -15.72
CA GLU A 106 -1.19 12.15 -15.66
C GLU A 106 -1.58 12.41 -14.20
N HIS A 107 -1.44 11.41 -13.33
CA HIS A 107 -1.77 11.55 -11.91
C HIS A 107 -0.93 12.62 -11.20
N LYS A 108 0.32 12.85 -11.62
CA LYS A 108 1.18 13.90 -11.03
C LYS A 108 0.74 15.32 -11.39
N VAL A 109 0.12 15.50 -12.55
CA VAL A 109 -0.39 16.80 -13.03
C VAL A 109 -1.78 17.04 -12.44
N VAL A 110 -2.66 16.06 -12.55
CA VAL A 110 -4.08 16.16 -12.19
C VAL A 110 -4.30 15.99 -10.68
N GLY A 111 -3.44 15.23 -10.01
CA GLY A 111 -3.53 14.97 -8.56
C GLY A 111 -4.60 13.95 -8.17
N HIS A 112 -5.37 13.42 -9.13
CA HIS A 112 -6.32 12.34 -8.93
C HIS A 112 -6.20 11.28 -10.03
N LEU A 113 -6.96 10.20 -9.89
CA LEU A 113 -7.01 9.14 -10.89
C LEU A 113 -7.51 9.73 -12.22
N PRO A 114 -6.80 9.50 -13.34
CA PRO A 114 -7.24 10.02 -14.62
C PRO A 114 -8.58 9.41 -15.06
N PRO A 115 -9.33 10.11 -15.93
CA PRO A 115 -10.61 9.64 -16.42
C PRO A 115 -10.45 8.34 -17.22
N LYS A 116 -11.54 7.57 -17.35
CA LYS A 116 -11.53 6.29 -18.08
C LYS A 116 -11.29 6.43 -19.58
N ASP A 117 -11.48 7.63 -20.11
CA ASP A 117 -11.30 7.95 -21.52
C ASP A 117 -9.91 8.59 -21.78
N SER A 118 -9.01 8.57 -20.78
CA SER A 118 -7.64 9.06 -20.94
C SER A 118 -6.78 8.13 -21.78
N ILE A 119 -5.65 8.66 -22.26
CA ILE A 119 -4.65 7.88 -23.00
C ILE A 119 -4.03 6.81 -22.11
N SER A 120 -3.83 7.10 -20.82
CA SER A 120 -3.40 6.06 -19.87
C SER A 120 -4.40 4.89 -19.79
N ALA A 121 -5.71 5.16 -19.81
CA ALA A 121 -6.73 4.12 -19.77
C ALA A 121 -6.78 3.30 -21.07
N THR A 122 -6.66 3.95 -22.23
CA THR A 122 -6.60 3.23 -23.52
C THR A 122 -5.34 2.35 -23.60
N MET A 123 -4.18 2.85 -23.16
CA MET A 123 -2.95 2.06 -23.09
C MET A 123 -3.04 0.88 -22.12
N GLN A 124 -3.69 1.06 -20.97
CA GLN A 124 -3.90 -0.05 -20.04
C GLN A 124 -4.73 -1.16 -20.67
N HIS A 125 -5.77 -0.77 -21.42
CA HIS A 125 -6.62 -1.72 -22.11
C HIS A 125 -5.85 -2.46 -23.21
N THR A 126 -5.12 -1.74 -24.08
CA THR A 126 -4.33 -2.38 -25.15
C THR A 126 -3.23 -3.26 -24.59
N ALA A 127 -2.51 -2.82 -23.56
CA ALA A 127 -1.50 -3.63 -22.88
C ALA A 127 -2.09 -4.91 -22.27
N ALA A 128 -3.28 -4.84 -21.67
CA ALA A 128 -3.95 -6.01 -21.12
C ALA A 128 -4.35 -7.00 -22.22
N VAL A 129 -4.88 -6.51 -23.34
CA VAL A 129 -5.21 -7.34 -24.51
C VAL A 129 -3.94 -8.01 -25.06
N ASN A 130 -2.84 -7.27 -25.21
CA ASN A 130 -1.56 -7.83 -25.67
C ASN A 130 -1.03 -8.90 -24.72
N LYS A 131 -1.12 -8.67 -23.41
CA LYS A 131 -0.71 -9.64 -22.39
C LYS A 131 -1.53 -10.93 -22.51
N HIS A 132 -2.84 -10.85 -22.70
CA HIS A 132 -3.69 -12.03 -22.90
C HIS A 132 -3.40 -12.76 -24.22
N SER A 133 -3.03 -12.04 -25.28
CA SER A 133 -2.63 -12.66 -26.55
C SER A 133 -1.28 -13.39 -26.45
N ILE A 134 -0.35 -12.89 -25.62
CA ILE A 134 0.97 -13.51 -25.38
C ILE A 134 0.88 -14.66 -24.37
N GLU A 135 0.02 -14.54 -23.34
CA GLU A 135 -0.19 -15.54 -22.28
C GLU A 135 -1.30 -16.55 -22.60
N GLY A 136 -1.79 -16.58 -23.84
CA GLY A 136 -2.85 -17.48 -24.34
C GLY A 136 -2.57 -18.99 -24.26
N ASP A 137 -1.50 -19.43 -23.59
CA ASP A 137 -1.20 -20.84 -23.30
C ASP A 137 -0.91 -21.14 -21.81
N VAL A 138 -1.01 -20.17 -20.89
CA VAL A 138 -0.88 -20.47 -19.45
C VAL A 138 -1.70 -19.50 -18.61
N ALA A 139 -2.86 -20.00 -18.17
CA ALA A 139 -3.67 -19.38 -17.14
C ALA A 139 -2.83 -19.11 -15.88
N ASN A 140 -2.37 -17.88 -15.69
CA ASN A 140 -1.79 -17.45 -14.43
C ASN A 140 -2.26 -16.02 -14.11
N GLU A 141 -3.44 -15.94 -13.50
CA GLU A 141 -3.98 -14.71 -12.95
C GLU A 141 -3.19 -14.29 -11.70
N GLY A 142 -2.24 -13.38 -11.88
CA GLY A 142 -1.79 -12.51 -10.79
C GLY A 142 -2.78 -11.36 -10.61
N PRO A 143 -3.42 -11.16 -9.44
CA PRO A 143 -4.49 -10.18 -9.34
C PRO A 143 -3.93 -8.76 -9.27
N ALA A 144 -4.41 -7.93 -10.20
CA ALA A 144 -4.45 -6.49 -10.05
C ALA A 144 -5.21 -6.15 -8.76
N VAL A 145 -4.64 -5.28 -7.93
CA VAL A 145 -5.27 -4.78 -6.71
C VAL A 145 -6.01 -3.47 -7.03
N PRO A 146 -7.35 -3.46 -7.19
CA PRO A 146 -8.11 -2.23 -7.15
C PRO A 146 -8.42 -1.85 -5.70
N ARG A 147 -7.72 -0.84 -5.17
CA ARG A 147 -8.17 -0.12 -3.98
C ARG A 147 -9.28 0.83 -4.40
N GLY A 148 -10.55 0.50 -4.10
CA GLY A 148 -11.64 1.43 -4.42
C GLY A 148 -13.07 0.92 -4.25
N ARG A 149 -13.44 0.56 -3.02
CA ARG A 149 -14.78 0.72 -2.40
C ARG A 149 -16.00 0.79 -3.34
N ARG A 150 -16.29 -0.30 -4.07
CA ARG A 150 -17.65 -0.71 -4.39
C ARG A 150 -17.73 -2.19 -4.06
N GLN A 151 -18.44 -2.53 -2.99
CA GLN A 151 -18.84 -3.91 -2.72
C GLN A 151 -19.84 -4.30 -3.81
N SER A 152 -19.34 -4.64 -5.00
CA SER A 152 -20.14 -5.37 -5.97
C SER A 152 -20.31 -6.78 -5.39
N VAL A 153 -21.53 -7.29 -5.46
CA VAL A 153 -21.89 -8.64 -5.00
C VAL A 153 -20.96 -9.70 -5.62
N ALA A 154 -20.48 -9.43 -6.86
CA ALA A 154 -19.46 -10.22 -7.55
C ALA A 154 -18.10 -10.27 -6.83
N ALA A 155 -17.62 -9.19 -6.20
CA ALA A 155 -16.36 -9.21 -5.44
C ALA A 155 -16.52 -9.95 -4.10
N ALA A 156 -17.72 -9.92 -3.51
CA ALA A 156 -18.03 -10.69 -2.31
C ALA A 156 -18.09 -12.20 -2.61
N GLU A 157 -18.72 -12.59 -3.73
CA GLU A 157 -18.74 -13.97 -4.23
C GLU A 157 -17.34 -14.45 -4.63
N GLN A 158 -16.56 -13.63 -5.34
CA GLN A 158 -15.15 -13.95 -5.63
C GLN A 158 -14.34 -14.11 -4.34
N SER A 159 -14.53 -13.25 -3.35
CA SER A 159 -13.85 -13.38 -2.05
C SER A 159 -14.28 -14.63 -1.29
N HIS A 160 -15.54 -15.06 -1.39
CA HIS A 160 -16.03 -16.30 -0.81
C HIS A 160 -15.39 -17.51 -1.48
N ASN A 161 -15.47 -17.58 -2.81
CA ASN A 161 -14.89 -18.66 -3.61
C ASN A 161 -13.36 -18.77 -3.39
N SER A 162 -12.65 -17.65 -3.24
CA SER A 162 -11.23 -17.68 -2.89
C SER A 162 -10.97 -18.22 -1.49
N ARG A 163 -11.83 -17.91 -0.50
CA ARG A 163 -11.69 -18.45 0.86
C ARG A 163 -11.97 -19.94 0.90
N GLU A 164 -13.00 -20.39 0.20
CA GLU A 164 -13.35 -21.81 0.06
C GLU A 164 -12.23 -22.59 -0.61
N LYS A 165 -11.72 -22.14 -1.77
CA LYS A 165 -10.60 -22.81 -2.44
C LYS A 165 -9.35 -22.91 -1.58
N ASN A 166 -9.02 -21.85 -0.84
CA ASN A 166 -7.88 -21.88 0.09
C ASN A 166 -8.09 -22.89 1.22
N TYR A 167 -9.31 -22.97 1.75
CA TYR A 167 -9.65 -23.97 2.76
C TYR A 167 -9.63 -25.38 2.18
N GLU A 168 -10.19 -25.62 0.99
CA GLU A 168 -10.21 -26.93 0.32
C GLU A 168 -8.79 -27.45 0.05
N ASN A 169 -7.90 -26.60 -0.47
CA ASN A 169 -6.52 -26.98 -0.73
C ASN A 169 -5.79 -27.38 0.56
N ALA A 170 -5.91 -26.54 1.60
CA ALA A 170 -5.31 -26.84 2.90
C ALA A 170 -5.95 -28.08 3.57
N ALA A 171 -7.26 -28.28 3.40
CA ALA A 171 -7.96 -29.45 3.92
C ALA A 171 -7.51 -30.74 3.21
N GLN A 172 -7.32 -30.70 1.88
CA GLN A 172 -6.79 -31.84 1.12
C GLN A 172 -5.39 -32.21 1.59
N GLU A 173 -4.50 -31.23 1.74
CA GLU A 173 -3.15 -31.45 2.25
C GLU A 173 -3.18 -32.06 3.67
N MET A 174 -4.00 -31.51 4.57
CA MET A 174 -4.09 -32.01 5.94
C MET A 174 -4.76 -33.37 6.03
N LYS A 175 -5.68 -33.69 5.12
CA LYS A 175 -6.27 -35.03 5.01
C LYS A 175 -5.23 -36.05 4.55
N GLU A 176 -4.44 -35.71 3.53
CA GLU A 176 -3.35 -36.57 3.05
C GLU A 176 -2.31 -36.80 4.15
N ARG A 177 -1.90 -35.76 4.88
CA ARG A 177 -1.02 -35.90 6.04
C ARG A 177 -1.64 -36.73 7.15
N LEU A 178 -2.94 -36.60 7.40
CA LEU A 178 -3.63 -37.39 8.42
C LEU A 178 -3.71 -38.89 8.05
N GLU A 179 -3.78 -39.22 6.76
CA GLU A 179 -3.83 -40.59 6.25
C GLU A 179 -2.44 -41.22 6.12
N SER A 180 -1.43 -40.45 5.71
CA SER A 180 -0.06 -40.94 5.43
C SER A 180 0.88 -40.82 6.62
N HIS A 181 0.91 -39.65 7.27
CA HIS A 181 1.86 -39.28 8.31
C HIS A 181 1.20 -38.45 9.41
N PRO A 182 0.29 -39.05 10.20
CA PRO A 182 -0.41 -38.33 11.24
C PRO A 182 0.57 -37.71 12.26
N GLU A 183 1.72 -38.34 12.51
CA GLU A 183 2.84 -37.91 13.38
C GLU A 183 3.33 -36.48 13.11
N ASP A 184 3.30 -36.04 11.86
CA ASP A 184 3.87 -34.78 11.40
C ASP A 184 2.91 -33.59 11.54
N ILE A 185 1.67 -33.84 11.99
CA ILE A 185 0.67 -32.78 12.19
C ILE A 185 1.08 -31.92 13.38
N THR A 186 1.46 -30.66 13.09
CA THR A 186 1.84 -29.70 14.12
C THR A 186 0.66 -28.83 14.56
N LYS A 187 0.83 -28.17 15.71
CA LYS A 187 -0.13 -27.18 16.21
C LYS A 187 -0.27 -25.98 15.28
N ASP A 188 0.79 -25.61 14.57
CA ASP A 188 0.77 -24.52 13.61
C ASP A 188 -0.06 -24.88 12.38
N ASP A 189 0.05 -26.12 11.89
CA ASP A 189 -0.81 -26.61 10.80
C ASP A 189 -2.28 -26.64 11.23
N ALA A 190 -2.57 -27.09 12.45
CA ALA A 190 -3.92 -27.07 13.01
C ALA A 190 -4.49 -25.65 13.15
N ASN A 191 -3.65 -24.70 13.58
CA ASN A 191 -4.02 -23.28 13.67
C ASN A 191 -4.22 -22.65 12.29
N HIS A 192 -3.40 -23.02 11.31
CA HIS A 192 -3.51 -22.56 9.93
C HIS A 192 -4.85 -22.98 9.32
N LEU A 193 -5.17 -24.28 9.40
CA LEU A 193 -6.43 -24.83 8.90
C LEU A 193 -7.64 -24.22 9.61
N ARG A 194 -7.56 -24.03 10.94
CA ARG A 194 -8.62 -23.37 11.73
C ARG A 194 -8.91 -21.94 11.27
N ARG A 195 -7.87 -21.16 10.95
CA ARG A 195 -8.04 -19.78 10.47
C ARG A 195 -8.75 -19.76 9.12
N LEU A 196 -8.42 -20.70 8.23
CA LEU A 196 -9.06 -20.83 6.93
C LEU A 196 -10.53 -21.26 7.06
N ASP A 197 -10.79 -22.28 7.89
CA ASP A 197 -12.12 -22.80 8.19
C ASP A 197 -13.04 -21.70 8.78
N THR A 198 -12.55 -20.98 9.80
CA THR A 198 -13.29 -19.86 10.41
C THR A 198 -13.54 -18.73 9.41
N ARG A 199 -12.65 -18.53 8.43
CA ARG A 199 -12.79 -17.48 7.41
C ARG A 199 -13.77 -17.87 6.29
N ALA A 200 -13.85 -19.16 5.96
CA ALA A 200 -14.74 -19.71 4.94
C ALA A 200 -16.14 -20.00 5.50
N HIS A 201 -16.21 -20.70 6.63
CA HIS A 201 -17.45 -21.24 7.21
C HIS A 201 -17.87 -20.57 8.53
N GLY A 202 -17.05 -19.67 9.09
CA GLY A 202 -17.39 -18.87 10.27
C GLY A 202 -17.19 -19.58 11.61
N ALA A 203 -17.37 -20.90 11.68
CA ALA A 203 -17.15 -21.69 12.88
C ALA A 203 -16.63 -23.09 12.54
N THR A 204 -15.79 -23.64 13.42
CA THR A 204 -15.34 -25.04 13.30
C THR A 204 -16.41 -25.98 13.82
N GLU A 205 -16.98 -26.81 12.96
CA GLU A 205 -17.96 -27.82 13.36
C GLU A 205 -17.32 -28.96 14.14
N LYS A 206 -18.04 -29.50 15.14
CA LYS A 206 -17.56 -30.67 15.90
C LYS A 206 -17.52 -31.88 14.97
N GLY A 207 -16.33 -32.48 14.82
CA GLY A 207 -16.10 -33.64 13.95
C GLY A 207 -15.62 -33.28 12.53
N SER A 208 -15.51 -31.98 12.20
CA SER A 208 -14.88 -31.54 10.95
C SER A 208 -13.42 -31.98 10.87
N LEU A 209 -12.86 -31.98 9.65
CA LEU A 209 -11.45 -32.29 9.43
C LEU A 209 -10.54 -31.39 10.28
N THR A 210 -10.87 -30.09 10.38
CA THR A 210 -10.19 -29.12 11.25
C THR A 210 -10.17 -29.56 12.73
N ALA A 211 -11.29 -30.07 13.25
CA ALA A 211 -11.38 -30.57 14.62
C ALA A 211 -10.54 -31.85 14.81
N GLN A 212 -10.49 -32.72 13.81
CA GLN A 212 -9.67 -33.94 13.85
C GLN A 212 -8.18 -33.62 13.84
N VAL A 213 -7.76 -32.66 12.99
CA VAL A 213 -6.38 -32.15 12.91
C VAL A 213 -5.96 -31.51 14.24
N GLN A 214 -6.83 -30.71 14.87
CA GLN A 214 -6.55 -30.15 16.20
C GLN A 214 -6.39 -31.22 17.26
N SER A 215 -7.31 -32.19 17.33
CA SER A 215 -7.22 -33.28 18.30
C SER A 215 -5.93 -34.10 18.13
N LYS A 216 -5.48 -34.29 16.88
CA LYS A 216 -4.23 -34.99 16.58
C LYS A 216 -3.01 -34.17 17.00
N ALA A 217 -2.95 -32.90 16.61
CA ALA A 217 -1.88 -32.00 17.05
C ALA A 217 -1.77 -31.93 18.58
N ASP A 218 -2.89 -31.78 19.29
CA ASP A 218 -2.93 -31.71 20.76
C ASP A 218 -2.47 -33.02 21.42
N LYS A 219 -2.81 -34.18 20.83
CA LYS A 219 -2.30 -35.49 21.29
C LYS A 219 -0.80 -35.60 21.12
N HIS A 220 -0.25 -35.02 20.05
CA HIS A 220 1.18 -35.13 19.75
C HIS A 220 1.99 -34.25 20.70
N GLU A 221 1.50 -33.04 20.98
CA GLU A 221 2.04 -32.18 22.02
C GLU A 221 1.94 -32.83 23.41
N ALA A 222 0.80 -33.44 23.75
CA ALA A 222 0.66 -34.16 25.03
C ALA A 222 1.64 -35.33 25.14
N SER A 223 1.85 -36.08 24.05
CA SER A 223 2.81 -37.18 24.01
C SER A 223 4.27 -36.73 24.12
N LYS A 224 4.62 -35.59 23.49
CA LYS A 224 5.95 -34.96 23.62
C LYS A 224 6.20 -34.49 25.05
N VAL A 225 5.20 -33.87 25.68
CA VAL A 225 5.30 -33.40 27.08
C VAL A 225 5.40 -34.56 28.07
N SER A 226 4.83 -35.74 27.76
CA SER A 226 4.98 -36.94 28.58
C SER A 226 6.27 -37.75 28.34
N GLY A 227 7.06 -37.38 27.32
CA GLY A 227 8.30 -38.09 26.95
C GLY A 227 9.55 -37.63 27.72
N ASP A 228 9.49 -36.48 28.40
CA ASP A 228 10.60 -35.88 29.14
C ASP A 228 10.25 -35.65 30.62
N VAL A 229 9.76 -36.70 31.29
CA VAL A 229 9.76 -36.78 32.75
C VAL A 229 10.69 -37.92 33.15
N GLU A 230 11.93 -37.57 33.50
CA GLU A 230 12.74 -38.39 34.41
C GLU A 230 11.88 -38.76 35.63
N PRO A 231 11.88 -40.02 36.10
CA PRO A 231 11.28 -40.38 37.36
C PRO A 231 12.13 -39.81 38.51
N SER A 232 11.94 -38.53 38.84
CA SER A 232 12.30 -38.03 40.17
C SER A 232 11.32 -38.65 41.17
N ALA A 233 11.88 -39.50 42.02
CA ALA A 233 11.16 -40.37 42.94
C ALA A 233 10.14 -39.62 43.83
N PRO A 234 8.94 -40.17 44.04
CA PRO A 234 8.07 -39.71 45.12
C PRO A 234 8.64 -40.17 46.47
N THR A 235 8.77 -39.21 47.38
CA THR A 235 9.03 -39.40 48.81
C THR A 235 8.01 -40.37 49.40
N GLU A 236 8.48 -41.55 49.81
CA GLU A 236 7.68 -42.52 50.59
C GLU A 236 7.84 -42.24 52.09
N ALA A 237 6.71 -42.36 52.78
CA ALA A 237 6.42 -41.80 54.09
C ALA A 237 6.96 -42.60 55.29
N ALA A 238 7.21 -41.87 56.38
CA ALA A 238 7.17 -42.28 57.81
C ALA A 238 8.13 -43.43 58.22
N VAL A 239 8.79 -43.44 59.38
CA VAL A 239 8.23 -43.70 60.72
C VAL A 239 9.36 -43.53 61.78
N LYS A 240 9.09 -42.81 62.89
CA LYS A 240 9.77 -42.81 64.24
C LYS A 240 11.24 -42.32 64.31
N ALA A 241 11.76 -41.61 65.32
CA ALA A 241 11.40 -41.22 66.69
C ALA A 241 12.11 -39.86 66.98
N VAL A 242 11.54 -38.87 67.67
CA VAL A 242 11.52 -38.61 69.14
C VAL A 242 12.91 -38.74 69.81
N GLU A 243 13.24 -37.72 70.64
CA GLU A 243 14.42 -37.55 71.54
C GLU A 243 15.64 -36.90 70.84
N ASP A 244 16.29 -35.80 71.26
CA ASP A 244 16.29 -34.92 72.44
C ASP A 244 16.81 -33.53 71.95
N ASP A 245 16.21 -32.40 72.32
CA ASP A 245 16.51 -31.58 73.51
C ASP A 245 17.89 -30.87 73.53
N VAL A 246 17.86 -29.64 74.04
CA VAL A 246 18.97 -28.78 74.51
C VAL A 246 19.63 -27.80 73.51
N ALA A 247 19.17 -26.56 73.64
CA ALA A 247 19.93 -25.29 73.69
C ALA A 247 20.79 -24.89 72.46
N GLY A 248 20.75 -23.65 71.98
CA GLY A 248 20.25 -22.43 72.56
C GLY A 248 20.77 -21.27 71.70
N ALA A 249 20.12 -20.11 71.88
CA ALA A 249 20.71 -18.77 71.98
C ALA A 249 21.80 -18.35 70.96
N ALA A 250 21.85 -17.15 70.40
CA ALA A 250 21.08 -15.93 70.47
C ALA A 250 21.85 -14.92 69.59
N LEU A 251 21.23 -13.75 69.34
CA LEU A 251 21.88 -12.44 69.09
C LEU A 251 22.57 -12.26 67.72
N SER A 252 22.12 -11.34 66.85
CA SER A 252 22.07 -9.86 66.94
C SER A 252 23.28 -9.22 66.26
N SER A 253 22.97 -8.46 65.20
CA SER A 253 23.57 -7.16 64.83
C SER A 253 25.09 -6.99 64.82
N ALA A 254 25.67 -6.79 63.64
CA ALA A 254 26.36 -5.56 63.22
C ALA A 254 26.82 -5.69 61.77
#